data_AF-A0A534ZA97-F1
#
_entry.id   AF-A0A534ZA97-F1
#
_cell.length_a   1.000
_cell.length_b   1.000
_cell.length_c   1.000
_cell.angle_alpha   90.00
_cell.angle_beta   90.00
_cell.angle_gamma   90.00
#
_symmetry.space_group_name_H-M   'P 1'
#
loop_
_entity.id
_entity.type
_entity.pdbx_description
1 polymer ?
#
loop_
_entity_poly.entity_id
_entity_poly.type
_entity_poly.pdbx_seq_one_letter_code
_entity_poly.pdbx_strand_id
1 'polypeptide(L)'
;MHRRHWTKRSRTTGTVLAIVGVTLLAVDAGAGVHIKRALQPTGVDADARGQAVVVINHNGGHGRLVVRGIRLAPQSTFGIMLGGVRIGSLATNARGKGRARFSSRPGANEQTLGTDPRGKHLEVADDHGEDVLDDDIPDDTVEPDEVACCLSDHDETECEDRTPDECGAEGGTMPGPASCMPNPCATTPPEEEEAGCCIAEDDEGECERTTASECAARHGVKVDTCDPNPCAPSAPGVVRCCIPEHGSGGGSGSGSGGADPGGSDETENERPECEQLTSDHCMQEGGTPMDAGSCEPNPCPASP
;
A
#
# COMPACT_ATOMS: atom_id res chain seq x y z
N MET A 1 25.49 85.19 -14.24
CA MET A 1 24.44 86.13 -13.80
C MET A 1 23.18 85.86 -14.62
N HIS A 2 22.19 85.14 -14.08
CA HIS A 2 20.91 84.97 -14.75
C HIS A 2 19.80 85.42 -13.81
N ARG A 3 19.31 86.64 -14.04
CA ARG A 3 17.97 87.07 -13.63
C ARG A 3 17.21 87.34 -14.91
N ARG A 4 16.04 86.72 -15.05
CA ARG A 4 14.75 87.42 -15.04
C ARG A 4 13.62 86.41 -15.24
N HIS A 5 12.81 86.30 -14.19
CA HIS A 5 11.41 85.90 -14.26
C HIS A 5 10.67 86.74 -15.30
N TRP A 6 9.64 86.19 -15.96
CA TRP A 6 8.25 86.61 -15.76
C TRP A 6 7.26 85.79 -16.61
N THR A 7 6.19 85.30 -15.96
CA THR A 7 4.75 85.26 -16.37
C THR A 7 4.35 84.67 -17.74
N LYS A 8 3.21 83.99 -17.94
CA LYS A 8 1.84 84.16 -17.39
C LYS A 8 0.98 83.02 -17.96
N ARG A 9 -0.01 82.53 -17.18
CA ARG A 9 -1.44 82.28 -17.52
C ARG A 9 -1.76 81.74 -18.94
N SER A 10 -2.56 80.69 -19.17
CA SER A 10 -3.94 80.46 -18.70
C SER A 10 -4.52 79.22 -19.40
N ARG A 11 -5.34 78.44 -18.66
CA ARG A 11 -6.56 77.68 -19.01
C ARG A 11 -6.82 77.32 -20.50
N THR A 12 -7.06 76.04 -20.80
CA THR A 12 -8.41 75.41 -20.89
C THR A 12 -8.36 73.94 -21.29
N THR A 13 -9.15 73.13 -20.57
CA THR A 13 -9.91 71.92 -20.92
C THR A 13 -9.72 71.24 -22.28
N GLY A 14 -9.54 69.91 -22.23
CA GLY A 14 -9.69 69.00 -23.37
C GLY A 14 -9.43 67.56 -22.95
N THR A 15 -10.43 66.92 -22.35
CA THR A 15 -10.44 65.52 -21.94
C THR A 15 -10.37 64.60 -23.17
N VAL A 16 -9.35 63.75 -23.25
CA VAL A 16 -9.37 62.53 -24.08
C VAL A 16 -9.01 61.37 -23.16
N LEU A 17 -10.02 60.57 -22.83
CA LEU A 17 -9.88 59.27 -22.18
C LEU A 17 -9.18 58.32 -23.16
N ALA A 18 -7.88 58.12 -22.99
CA ALA A 18 -7.19 56.96 -23.51
C ALA A 18 -7.25 55.87 -22.43
N ILE A 19 -8.16 54.91 -22.61
CA ILE A 19 -8.17 53.67 -21.84
C ILE A 19 -6.88 52.93 -22.24
N VAL A 20 -5.85 53.07 -21.42
CA VAL A 20 -4.69 52.18 -21.47
C VAL A 20 -5.21 50.83 -21.01
N GLY A 21 -5.49 49.95 -21.97
CA GLY A 21 -5.73 48.54 -21.71
C GLY A 21 -4.49 48.00 -21.00
N VAL A 22 -4.60 47.80 -19.70
CA VAL A 22 -3.66 46.98 -18.94
C VAL A 22 -3.95 45.56 -19.40
N THR A 23 -3.26 45.11 -20.44
CA THR A 23 -3.10 43.68 -20.67
C THR A 23 -2.34 43.15 -19.48
N LEU A 24 -3.06 42.57 -18.52
CA LEU A 24 -2.50 41.64 -17.56
C LEU A 24 -1.89 40.52 -18.40
N LEU A 25 -0.57 40.54 -18.56
CA LEU A 25 0.14 39.35 -18.96
C LEU A 25 -0.05 38.39 -17.78
N ALA A 26 -0.78 37.30 -18.04
CA ALA A 26 -0.84 36.17 -17.13
C ALA A 26 0.59 35.81 -16.76
N VAL A 27 0.87 35.84 -15.46
CA VAL A 27 2.13 35.30 -14.94
C VAL A 27 1.93 33.79 -14.96
N ASP A 28 2.20 33.15 -16.10
CA ASP A 28 2.47 31.72 -16.13
C ASP A 28 3.79 31.48 -15.40
N ALA A 29 3.71 31.31 -14.07
CA ALA A 29 4.83 30.87 -13.27
C ALA A 29 4.65 29.39 -12.89
N GLY A 30 4.57 28.52 -13.92
CA GLY A 30 4.68 27.07 -13.76
C GLY A 30 6.11 26.63 -13.44
N ALA A 31 6.68 27.15 -12.35
CA ALA A 31 8.00 26.74 -11.88
C ALA A 31 7.83 25.82 -10.66
N GLY A 32 8.22 24.55 -10.80
CA GLY A 32 8.23 23.61 -9.67
C GLY A 32 9.02 24.14 -8.47
N VAL A 33 8.62 23.75 -7.27
CA VAL A 33 9.20 24.15 -6.00
C VAL A 33 10.61 23.58 -5.84
N HIS A 34 11.56 24.44 -5.46
CA HIS A 34 12.94 24.03 -5.17
C HIS A 34 13.44 24.70 -3.88
N ILE A 35 13.36 23.97 -2.76
CA ILE A 35 13.74 24.45 -1.44
C ILE A 35 15.12 23.88 -1.07
N LYS A 36 16.02 24.74 -0.60
CA LYS A 36 17.34 24.35 -0.11
C LYS A 36 17.57 24.89 1.29
N ARG A 37 17.80 23.98 2.24
CA ARG A 37 17.96 24.28 3.67
C ARG A 37 19.29 23.78 4.19
N ALA A 38 19.88 24.54 5.12
CA ALA A 38 21.05 24.11 5.88
C ALA A 38 20.54 23.56 7.21
N LEU A 39 20.82 22.29 7.50
CA LEU A 39 20.42 21.70 8.77
C LEU A 39 21.36 22.18 9.86
N GLN A 40 20.79 22.55 10.99
CA GLN A 40 21.49 23.04 12.16
C GLN A 40 21.86 21.88 13.08
N PRO A 41 23.04 21.91 13.72
CA PRO A 41 23.36 20.95 14.76
C PRO A 41 22.57 21.26 16.02
N THR A 42 21.98 20.22 16.62
CA THR A 42 21.18 20.29 17.85
C THR A 42 22.03 20.38 19.13
N GLY A 43 23.33 20.07 19.03
CA GLY A 43 24.28 20.00 20.13
C GLY A 43 24.77 18.58 20.46
N VAL A 44 24.12 17.54 19.95
CA VAL A 44 24.58 16.13 20.09
C VAL A 44 25.93 15.93 19.38
N ASP A 45 26.05 16.46 18.17
CA ASP A 45 27.32 16.59 17.45
C ASP A 45 27.45 18.02 16.93
N ALA A 46 28.18 18.85 17.68
CA ALA A 46 28.33 20.27 17.36
C ALA A 46 29.11 20.55 16.06
N ASP A 47 29.89 19.57 15.58
CA ASP A 47 30.69 19.70 14.37
C ASP A 47 29.95 19.21 13.11
N ALA A 48 28.86 18.48 13.30
CA ALA A 48 28.00 18.00 12.23
C ALA A 48 27.44 19.17 11.40
N ARG A 49 27.31 18.94 10.10
CA ARG A 49 26.66 19.89 9.19
C ARG A 49 25.77 19.15 8.23
N GLY A 50 24.57 19.67 8.03
CA GLY A 50 23.61 19.08 7.11
C GLY A 50 23.11 20.03 6.03
N GLN A 51 22.51 19.43 5.00
CA GLN A 51 21.75 20.12 3.99
C GLN A 51 20.60 19.26 3.53
N ALA A 52 19.43 19.89 3.41
CA ALA A 52 18.25 19.32 2.77
C ALA A 52 17.96 20.05 1.46
N VAL A 53 17.58 19.29 0.44
CA VAL A 53 17.10 19.83 -0.85
C VAL A 53 15.80 19.14 -1.19
N VAL A 54 14.73 19.91 -1.30
CA VAL A 54 13.41 19.46 -1.75
C VAL A 54 13.17 19.96 -3.16
N VAL A 55 12.68 19.09 -4.02
CA VAL A 55 12.25 19.41 -5.38
C VAL A 55 10.86 18.81 -5.58
N ILE A 56 9.88 19.64 -5.88
CA ILE A 56 8.51 19.22 -6.18
C ILE A 56 8.17 19.78 -7.56
N ASN A 57 7.67 18.91 -8.43
CA ASN A 57 7.31 19.30 -9.78
C ASN A 57 5.87 19.84 -9.83
N HIS A 58 5.59 20.65 -10.84
CA HIS A 58 4.36 21.44 -11.04
C HIS A 58 3.03 20.71 -10.81
N ASN A 59 2.89 19.44 -11.19
CA ASN A 59 1.62 18.69 -11.01
C ASN A 59 1.56 17.93 -9.68
N GLY A 60 2.35 18.34 -8.67
CA GLY A 60 2.29 17.88 -7.29
C GLY A 60 2.61 16.41 -7.00
N GLY A 61 2.52 15.50 -7.97
CA GLY A 61 2.58 14.05 -7.76
C GLY A 61 3.98 13.43 -7.67
N HIS A 62 5.02 14.22 -7.93
CA HIS A 62 6.39 13.74 -7.95
C HIS A 62 7.38 14.68 -7.28
N GLY A 63 8.00 14.16 -6.22
CA GLY A 63 8.80 14.93 -5.28
C GLY A 63 10.04 14.18 -4.86
N ARG A 64 11.10 14.94 -4.60
CA ARG A 64 12.39 14.41 -4.17
C ARG A 64 12.90 15.19 -2.97
N LEU A 65 13.36 14.47 -1.96
CA LEU A 65 14.11 15.03 -0.83
C LEU A 65 15.51 14.43 -0.83
N VAL A 66 16.54 15.26 -0.76
CA VAL A 66 17.93 14.83 -0.62
C VAL A 66 18.50 15.40 0.66
N VAL A 67 18.88 14.51 1.59
CA VAL A 67 19.55 14.87 2.83
C VAL A 67 21.03 14.53 2.70
N ARG A 68 21.89 15.50 3.03
CA ARG A 68 23.35 15.34 3.03
C ARG A 68 23.88 15.69 4.40
N GLY A 69 24.77 14.85 4.91
CA GLY A 69 25.49 15.08 6.16
C GLY A 69 26.99 15.04 5.93
N ILE A 70 27.73 15.91 6.62
CA ILE A 70 29.18 15.89 6.70
C ILE A 70 29.61 16.05 8.16
N ARG A 71 30.76 15.43 8.49
CA ARG A 71 31.29 15.38 9.87
C ARG A 71 30.33 14.77 10.88
N LEU A 72 29.44 13.90 10.41
CA LEU A 72 28.67 13.03 11.27
C LEU A 72 29.57 11.91 11.82
N ALA A 73 29.08 11.19 12.83
CA ALA A 73 29.72 9.96 13.30
C ALA A 73 30.09 9.03 12.10
N PRO A 74 31.37 8.66 11.92
CA PRO A 74 31.81 7.87 10.77
C PRO A 74 31.30 6.44 10.80
N GLN A 75 31.00 5.87 9.61
CA GLN A 75 30.52 4.49 9.45
C GLN A 75 29.24 4.17 10.24
N SER A 76 28.45 5.20 10.55
CA SER A 76 27.18 5.08 11.25
C SER A 76 25.98 5.23 10.32
N THR A 77 24.83 4.76 10.79
CA THR A 77 23.53 4.93 10.12
C THR A 77 22.64 5.83 10.97
N PHE A 78 22.07 6.84 10.34
CA PHE A 78 21.18 7.81 10.96
C PHE A 78 19.75 7.59 10.48
N GLY A 79 18.77 7.76 11.35
CA GLY A 79 17.36 7.87 10.98
C GLY A 79 17.07 9.22 10.33
N ILE A 80 16.22 9.23 9.31
CA ILE A 80 15.66 10.45 8.75
C ILE A 80 14.19 10.52 9.14
N MET A 81 13.84 11.54 9.89
CA MET A 81 12.49 11.79 10.39
C MET A 81 11.92 13.04 9.71
N LEU A 82 10.63 13.01 9.36
CA LEU A 82 9.95 14.10 8.71
C LEU A 82 8.57 14.28 9.35
N GLY A 83 8.36 15.39 10.06
CA GLY A 83 7.16 15.62 10.87
C GLY A 83 6.91 14.53 11.91
N GLY A 84 7.97 14.01 12.54
CA GLY A 84 7.90 12.92 13.52
C GLY A 84 7.76 11.51 12.94
N VAL A 85 7.71 11.34 11.62
CA VAL A 85 7.62 10.02 10.96
C VAL A 85 8.98 9.62 10.39
N ARG A 86 9.43 8.38 10.66
CA ARG A 86 10.66 7.84 10.06
C ARG A 86 10.44 7.51 8.59
N ILE A 87 11.08 8.25 7.69
CA ILE A 87 10.98 8.02 6.23
C ILE A 87 12.14 7.17 5.68
N GLY A 88 13.21 7.01 6.44
CA GLY A 88 14.31 6.09 6.08
C GLY A 88 15.59 6.39 6.82
N SER A 89 16.73 6.20 6.15
CA SER A 89 18.05 6.31 6.77
C SER A 89 19.12 6.98 5.90
N LEU A 90 20.17 7.48 6.55
CA LEU A 90 21.38 8.01 5.93
C LEU A 90 22.59 7.28 6.50
N ALA A 91 23.30 6.54 5.65
CA ALA A 91 24.57 5.92 6.00
C ALA A 91 25.75 6.86 5.71
N THR A 92 26.75 6.85 6.58
CA THR A 92 27.99 7.62 6.40
C THR A 92 29.18 6.72 6.08
N ASN A 93 30.16 7.28 5.37
CA ASN A 93 31.45 6.62 5.16
C ASN A 93 32.42 6.85 6.32
N ALA A 94 33.65 6.32 6.20
CA ALA A 94 34.73 6.48 7.18
C ALA A 94 35.17 7.94 7.45
N ARG A 95 34.66 8.92 6.68
CA ARG A 95 34.90 10.35 6.90
C ARG A 95 33.67 11.10 7.44
N GLY A 96 32.64 10.37 7.87
CA GLY A 96 31.41 10.98 8.38
C GLY A 96 30.60 11.71 7.30
N LYS A 97 30.74 11.31 6.03
CA LYS A 97 29.95 11.88 4.92
C LYS A 97 28.89 10.89 4.48
N GLY A 98 27.65 11.35 4.38
CA GLY A 98 26.52 10.55 3.93
C GLY A 98 25.55 11.34 3.05
N ARG A 99 24.75 10.62 2.28
CA ARG A 99 23.70 11.19 1.45
C ARG A 99 22.54 10.19 1.33
N ALA A 100 21.37 10.61 1.77
CA ALA A 100 20.12 9.91 1.55
C ALA A 100 19.31 10.59 0.44
N ARG A 101 18.60 9.79 -0.35
CA ARG A 101 17.73 10.26 -1.43
C ARG A 101 16.37 9.64 -1.23
N PHE A 102 15.35 10.48 -1.21
CA PHE A 102 13.96 10.09 -1.07
C PHE A 102 13.21 10.56 -2.31
N SER A 103 12.26 9.75 -2.77
CA SER A 103 11.41 10.07 -3.91
C SER A 103 10.00 9.53 -3.66
N SER A 104 8.97 10.24 -4.12
CA SER A 104 7.61 9.68 -4.14
C SER A 104 7.45 8.52 -5.15
N ARG A 105 8.39 8.41 -6.10
CA ARG A 105 8.55 7.28 -7.03
C ARG A 105 10.00 6.78 -6.94
N PRO A 106 10.35 5.97 -5.93
CA PRO A 106 11.73 5.60 -5.66
C PRO A 106 12.31 4.70 -6.75
N GLY A 107 13.48 5.08 -7.27
CA GLY A 107 14.33 4.17 -8.04
C GLY A 107 15.16 3.26 -7.13
N ALA A 108 15.99 2.39 -7.73
CA ALA A 108 16.79 1.39 -7.00
C ALA A 108 17.76 1.93 -5.93
N ASN A 109 18.12 3.22 -5.98
CA ASN A 109 19.05 3.87 -5.04
C ASN A 109 18.37 4.98 -4.22
N GLU A 110 17.04 4.94 -4.14
CA GLU A 110 16.22 5.95 -3.49
C GLU A 110 15.28 5.25 -2.52
N GLN A 111 15.03 5.92 -1.40
CA GLN A 111 14.06 5.49 -0.40
C GLN A 111 12.71 6.14 -0.69
N THR A 112 11.64 5.56 -0.19
CA THR A 112 10.29 6.12 -0.33
C THR A 112 10.19 7.41 0.48
N LEU A 113 9.71 8.49 -0.14
CA LEU A 113 9.45 9.73 0.57
C LEU A 113 8.12 9.67 1.36
N GLY A 114 7.07 9.11 0.75
CA GLY A 114 5.81 8.77 1.40
C GLY A 114 4.94 9.93 1.91
N THR A 115 5.45 11.17 1.93
CA THR A 115 4.73 12.35 2.42
C THR A 115 5.31 13.64 1.82
N ASP A 116 4.52 14.70 1.74
CA ASP A 116 5.00 16.04 1.35
C ASP A 116 6.01 16.59 2.38
N PRO A 117 7.24 16.97 2.01
CA PRO A 117 8.18 17.62 2.93
C PRO A 117 7.83 19.06 3.33
N ARG A 118 7.02 19.78 2.55
CA ARG A 118 6.69 21.19 2.82
C ARG A 118 6.03 21.35 4.19
N GLY A 119 6.39 22.43 4.90
CA GLY A 119 5.87 22.74 6.23
C GLY A 119 6.24 21.75 7.35
N LYS A 120 7.08 20.74 7.08
CA LYS A 120 7.46 19.72 8.07
C LYS A 120 8.83 20.00 8.67
N HIS A 121 8.97 19.63 9.94
CA HIS A 121 10.27 19.55 10.62
C HIS A 121 11.05 18.33 10.13
N LEU A 122 12.32 18.51 9.76
CA LEU A 122 13.20 17.45 9.27
C LEU A 122 14.31 17.21 10.28
N GLU A 123 14.45 15.97 10.74
CA GLU A 123 15.48 15.57 11.70
C GLU A 123 16.37 14.46 11.12
N VAL A 124 17.65 14.49 11.50
CA VAL A 124 18.65 13.44 11.29
C VAL A 124 19.03 12.89 12.65
N ALA A 125 18.42 11.78 13.05
CA ALA A 125 18.61 11.16 14.35
C ALA A 125 19.68 10.08 14.32
N ASP A 126 20.44 9.91 15.40
CA ASP A 126 21.40 8.82 15.54
C ASP A 126 20.73 7.47 15.88
N ASP A 127 21.54 6.48 16.28
CA ASP A 127 21.08 5.14 16.67
C ASP A 127 20.43 5.07 18.06
N HIS A 128 20.61 6.11 18.88
CA HIS A 128 19.93 6.29 20.17
C HIS A 128 18.61 7.05 20.00
N GLY A 129 18.34 7.57 18.80
CA GLY A 129 17.17 8.37 18.50
C GLY A 129 17.31 9.83 18.91
N GLU A 130 18.53 10.29 19.19
CA GLU A 130 18.82 11.70 19.47
C GLU A 130 19.02 12.44 18.15
N ASP A 131 18.33 13.57 17.98
CA ASP A 131 18.46 14.39 16.78
C ASP A 131 19.83 15.04 16.75
N VAL A 132 20.58 14.83 15.68
CA VAL A 132 21.93 15.38 15.48
C VAL A 132 21.88 16.64 14.62
N LEU A 133 21.00 16.64 13.62
CA LEU A 133 20.75 17.77 12.75
C LEU A 133 19.25 17.97 12.56
N ASP A 134 18.79 19.22 12.57
CA ASP A 134 17.40 19.55 12.32
C ASP A 134 17.25 20.84 11.49
N ASP A 135 16.09 21.03 10.88
CA ASP A 135 15.60 22.33 10.38
C ASP A 135 14.12 22.20 10.00
N ASP A 136 13.42 23.33 9.96
CA ASP A 136 12.09 23.40 9.37
C ASP A 136 12.19 23.56 7.85
N ILE A 137 11.45 22.72 7.11
CA ILE A 137 11.23 22.92 5.69
C ILE A 137 10.10 23.95 5.56
N PRO A 138 10.36 25.13 4.94
CA PRO A 138 9.32 26.13 4.78
C PRO A 138 8.16 25.56 3.99
N ASP A 139 6.97 26.01 4.36
CA ASP A 139 5.80 25.89 3.51
C ASP A 139 5.89 26.99 2.45
N ASP A 140 6.01 26.61 1.18
CA ASP A 140 6.09 27.55 0.06
C ASP A 140 4.84 27.53 -0.82
N THR A 141 3.75 26.94 -0.31
CA THR A 141 2.43 27.12 -0.90
C THR A 141 2.14 28.62 -1.00
N VAL A 142 1.71 29.04 -2.19
CA VAL A 142 1.51 30.45 -2.50
C VAL A 142 0.28 30.96 -1.76
N GLU A 143 -0.68 30.07 -1.51
CA GLU A 143 -1.82 30.32 -0.65
C GLU A 143 -1.72 29.46 0.62
N PRO A 144 -1.99 30.03 1.82
CA PRO A 144 -2.30 29.19 2.96
C PRO A 144 -3.50 28.29 2.59
N ASP A 145 -3.66 27.15 3.24
CA ASP A 145 -4.85 26.29 3.10
C ASP A 145 -5.10 25.59 1.75
N GLU A 146 -4.08 25.49 0.87
CA GLU A 146 -4.12 24.57 -0.27
C GLU A 146 -4.32 23.11 0.16
N VAL A 147 -5.14 22.39 -0.62
CA VAL A 147 -5.44 20.97 -0.49
C VAL A 147 -5.25 20.28 -1.83
N ALA A 148 -5.04 18.95 -1.83
CA ALA A 148 -5.06 18.16 -3.04
C ALA A 148 -6.47 18.21 -3.67
N CYS A 149 -6.52 18.70 -4.90
CA CYS A 149 -7.70 18.70 -5.73
C CYS A 149 -7.54 17.68 -6.85
N CYS A 150 -8.45 16.71 -6.90
CA CYS A 150 -8.51 15.73 -7.96
C CYS A 150 -9.47 16.20 -9.05
N LEU A 151 -8.91 16.58 -10.19
CA LEU A 151 -9.65 17.05 -11.37
C LEU A 151 -9.68 15.94 -12.40
N SER A 152 -10.86 15.52 -12.82
CA SER A 152 -11.02 14.53 -13.89
C SER A 152 -11.35 15.24 -15.19
N ASP A 153 -10.45 15.21 -16.18
CA ASP A 153 -10.72 15.75 -17.52
C ASP A 153 -10.68 14.63 -18.54
N HIS A 154 -11.89 14.22 -18.97
CA HIS A 154 -12.26 13.30 -20.05
C HIS A 154 -11.62 11.89 -20.13
N ASP A 155 -10.37 11.66 -19.70
CA ASP A 155 -9.67 10.37 -19.76
C ASP A 155 -8.62 10.18 -18.63
N GLU A 156 -8.28 11.22 -17.85
CA GLU A 156 -7.35 11.11 -16.72
C GLU A 156 -7.80 11.94 -15.49
N THR A 157 -7.36 11.51 -14.30
CA THR A 157 -7.53 12.29 -13.06
C THR A 157 -6.19 12.91 -12.70
N GLU A 158 -6.11 14.22 -12.78
CA GLU A 158 -4.96 15.02 -12.39
C GLU A 158 -5.08 15.48 -10.94
N CYS A 159 -3.94 15.72 -10.29
CA CYS A 159 -3.89 16.29 -8.95
C CYS A 159 -3.24 17.67 -9.00
N GLU A 160 -3.93 18.65 -8.45
CA GLU A 160 -3.41 20.00 -8.27
C GLU A 160 -3.56 20.47 -6.82
N ASP A 161 -2.54 21.13 -6.27
CA ASP A 161 -2.66 21.82 -4.98
C ASP A 161 -3.47 23.12 -5.22
N ARG A 162 -4.68 23.21 -4.64
CA ARG A 162 -5.63 24.31 -4.85
C ARG A 162 -6.34 24.64 -3.54
N THR A 163 -6.90 25.83 -3.42
CA THR A 163 -7.81 26.09 -2.29
C THR A 163 -9.09 25.24 -2.41
N PRO A 164 -9.79 24.91 -1.30
CA PRO A 164 -11.03 24.13 -1.35
C PRO A 164 -12.12 24.76 -2.23
N ASP A 165 -12.19 26.09 -2.23
CA ASP A 165 -13.18 26.85 -3.01
C ASP A 165 -12.90 26.76 -4.51
N GLU A 166 -11.63 26.88 -4.93
CA GLU A 166 -11.22 26.72 -6.33
C GLU A 166 -11.45 25.30 -6.83
N CYS A 167 -11.09 24.31 -6.02
CA CYS A 167 -11.32 22.90 -6.36
C CYS A 167 -12.80 22.61 -6.60
N GLY A 168 -13.68 23.11 -5.73
CA GLY A 168 -15.13 22.96 -5.88
C GLY A 168 -15.68 23.70 -7.10
N ALA A 169 -15.13 24.87 -7.44
CA ALA A 169 -15.55 25.65 -8.61
C ALA A 169 -15.22 24.95 -9.93
N GLU A 170 -14.12 24.20 -9.99
CA GLU A 170 -13.70 23.40 -11.15
C GLU A 170 -14.33 22.00 -11.17
N GLY A 171 -15.19 21.67 -10.19
CA GLY A 171 -15.87 20.37 -10.11
C GLY A 171 -14.96 19.23 -9.63
N GLY A 172 -13.83 19.56 -9.00
CA GLY A 172 -12.89 18.60 -8.45
C GLY A 172 -13.38 17.90 -7.18
N THR A 173 -12.68 16.82 -6.83
CA THR A 173 -12.90 16.10 -5.57
C THR A 173 -11.72 16.29 -4.63
N MET A 174 -12.00 16.49 -3.34
CA MET A 174 -10.98 16.66 -2.30
C MET A 174 -10.95 15.39 -1.43
N PRO A 175 -9.90 14.55 -1.51
CA PRO A 175 -9.81 13.32 -0.71
C PRO A 175 -9.56 13.59 0.79
N GLY A 176 -9.31 14.85 1.18
CA GLY A 176 -9.05 15.30 2.55
C GLY A 176 -7.85 16.24 2.62
N PRO A 177 -7.31 16.52 3.82
CA PRO A 177 -6.09 17.32 3.98
C PRO A 177 -4.85 16.48 3.66
N ALA A 178 -4.46 16.50 2.40
CA ALA A 178 -3.15 16.08 1.92
C ALA A 178 -2.83 17.00 0.72
N SER A 179 -1.56 17.33 0.50
CA SER A 179 -1.17 17.92 -0.78
C SER A 179 -1.10 16.83 -1.84
N CYS A 180 -0.88 17.20 -3.10
CA CYS A 180 -0.66 16.27 -4.20
C CYS A 180 0.60 15.42 -4.07
N MET A 181 1.35 15.53 -2.96
CA MET A 181 2.55 14.76 -2.67
C MET A 181 2.40 13.84 -1.44
N PRO A 182 2.42 12.50 -1.61
CA PRO A 182 2.31 11.76 -2.87
C PRO A 182 0.93 11.95 -3.50
N ASN A 183 0.78 11.70 -4.81
CA ASN A 183 -0.47 11.93 -5.53
C ASN A 183 -1.63 11.11 -4.90
N PRO A 184 -2.59 11.75 -4.20
CA PRO A 184 -3.74 11.07 -3.61
C PRO A 184 -4.86 10.80 -4.63
N CYS A 185 -4.81 11.44 -5.79
CA CYS A 185 -5.76 11.28 -6.90
C CYS A 185 -5.38 10.13 -7.82
N ALA A 186 -4.18 9.58 -7.66
CA ALA A 186 -3.82 8.31 -8.28
C ALA A 186 -4.70 7.23 -7.65
N THR A 187 -5.84 6.97 -8.29
CA THR A 187 -6.47 5.66 -8.21
C THR A 187 -5.49 4.65 -8.81
N THR A 188 -4.53 4.16 -8.01
CA THR A 188 -4.51 2.71 -7.90
C THR A 188 -5.84 2.46 -7.19
N PRO A 189 -6.88 1.94 -7.86
CA PRO A 189 -7.97 1.33 -7.10
C PRO A 189 -7.26 0.51 -6.01
N PRO A 190 -7.65 0.56 -4.72
CA PRO A 190 -7.18 -0.49 -3.82
C PRO A 190 -7.39 -1.76 -4.63
N GLU A 191 -6.33 -2.53 -4.93
CA GLU A 191 -6.47 -3.76 -5.70
C GLU A 191 -7.64 -4.43 -5.04
N GLU A 192 -8.81 -4.45 -5.69
CA GLU A 192 -10.04 -4.76 -4.98
C GLU A 192 -9.82 -6.20 -4.60
N GLU A 193 -9.42 -6.45 -3.34
CA GLU A 193 -8.65 -7.64 -3.01
C GLU A 193 -9.41 -8.82 -3.56
N GLU A 194 -8.86 -9.46 -4.61
CA GLU A 194 -9.57 -10.52 -5.31
C GLU A 194 -9.79 -11.61 -4.27
N ALA A 195 -11.04 -11.73 -3.84
CA ALA A 195 -11.48 -12.67 -2.84
C ALA A 195 -12.26 -13.77 -3.53
N GLY A 196 -12.36 -14.94 -2.91
CA GLY A 196 -13.31 -15.91 -3.39
C GLY A 196 -14.75 -15.43 -3.12
N CYS A 197 -15.66 -15.75 -4.02
CA CYS A 197 -17.08 -15.51 -3.87
C CYS A 197 -17.84 -16.80 -4.14
N CYS A 198 -18.64 -17.21 -3.15
CA CYS A 198 -19.58 -18.31 -3.30
C CYS A 198 -20.89 -17.80 -3.90
N ILE A 199 -21.21 -18.28 -5.09
CA ILE A 199 -22.48 -17.99 -5.76
C ILE A 199 -23.28 -19.30 -5.79
N ALA A 200 -24.53 -19.23 -5.35
CA ALA A 200 -25.44 -20.37 -5.41
C ALA A 200 -26.14 -20.37 -6.78
N GLU A 201 -25.47 -20.93 -7.78
CA GLU A 201 -26.13 -21.30 -9.04
C GLU A 201 -26.43 -22.82 -9.00
N ASP A 202 -27.68 -23.19 -9.20
CA ASP A 202 -28.12 -24.58 -9.46
C ASP A 202 -27.68 -25.66 -8.43
N ASP A 203 -27.84 -25.38 -7.13
CA ASP A 203 -27.66 -26.32 -6.00
C ASP A 203 -26.21 -26.82 -5.74
N GLU A 204 -25.23 -26.39 -6.53
CA GLU A 204 -23.79 -26.66 -6.33
C GLU A 204 -23.03 -25.35 -6.11
N GLY A 205 -22.52 -25.10 -4.91
CA GLY A 205 -21.82 -23.84 -4.62
C GLY A 205 -20.47 -23.76 -5.33
N GLU A 206 -20.39 -22.90 -6.36
CA GLU A 206 -19.15 -22.59 -7.08
C GLU A 206 -18.43 -21.40 -6.44
N CYS A 207 -17.09 -21.47 -6.42
CA CYS A 207 -16.23 -20.37 -5.95
C CYS A 207 -15.54 -19.68 -7.12
N GLU A 208 -15.82 -18.39 -7.31
CA GLU A 208 -15.16 -17.54 -8.29
C GLU A 208 -14.27 -16.50 -7.58
N ARG A 209 -13.06 -16.21 -8.10
CA ARG A 209 -12.27 -15.07 -7.62
C ARG A 209 -12.81 -13.80 -8.24
N THR A 210 -13.35 -12.92 -7.41
CA THR A 210 -13.95 -11.64 -7.82
C THR A 210 -13.75 -10.62 -6.70
N THR A 211 -14.23 -9.40 -6.89
CA THR A 211 -14.11 -8.34 -5.91
C THR A 211 -15.23 -8.42 -4.89
N ALA A 212 -15.02 -7.89 -3.68
CA ALA A 212 -16.02 -7.97 -2.62
C ALA A 212 -17.34 -7.25 -3.01
N SER A 213 -17.25 -6.19 -3.81
CA SER A 213 -18.38 -5.42 -4.31
C SER A 213 -19.18 -6.21 -5.35
N GLU A 214 -18.51 -6.88 -6.29
CA GLU A 214 -19.15 -7.71 -7.31
C GLU A 214 -19.79 -8.96 -6.72
N CYS A 215 -19.13 -9.60 -5.74
CA CYS A 215 -19.70 -10.72 -5.00
C CYS A 215 -21.04 -10.35 -4.32
N ALA A 216 -21.08 -9.20 -3.64
CA ALA A 216 -22.29 -8.72 -3.00
C ALA A 216 -23.40 -8.37 -4.01
N ALA A 217 -23.03 -7.82 -5.18
CA ALA A 217 -23.97 -7.50 -6.25
C ALA A 217 -24.66 -8.75 -6.83
N ARG A 218 -23.96 -9.89 -6.84
CA ARG A 218 -24.50 -11.20 -7.23
C ARG A 218 -25.13 -11.98 -6.07
N HIS A 219 -25.33 -11.33 -4.91
CA HIS A 219 -25.85 -11.96 -3.69
C HIS A 219 -25.00 -13.15 -3.17
N GLY A 220 -23.70 -13.16 -3.52
CA GLY A 220 -22.76 -14.19 -3.08
C GLY A 220 -22.19 -13.96 -1.69
N VAL A 221 -21.50 -14.98 -1.17
CA VAL A 221 -20.82 -14.96 0.14
C VAL A 221 -19.30 -14.88 -0.06
N LYS A 222 -18.66 -13.86 0.51
CA LYS A 222 -17.20 -13.68 0.44
C LYS A 222 -16.46 -14.75 1.23
N VAL A 223 -15.40 -15.30 0.64
CA VAL A 223 -14.44 -16.25 1.24
C VAL A 223 -13.00 -15.85 0.90
N ASP A 224 -12.03 -16.37 1.66
CA ASP A 224 -10.62 -15.95 1.53
C ASP A 224 -9.87 -16.63 0.37
N THR A 225 -10.16 -17.91 0.06
CA THR A 225 -9.55 -18.67 -1.07
C THR A 225 -10.60 -19.55 -1.75
N CYS A 226 -10.43 -19.83 -3.05
CA CYS A 226 -11.27 -20.77 -3.82
C CYS A 226 -10.62 -22.15 -4.03
N ASP A 227 -9.40 -22.36 -3.54
CA ASP A 227 -8.71 -23.64 -3.60
C ASP A 227 -8.23 -24.05 -2.19
N PRO A 228 -8.78 -25.14 -1.61
CA PRO A 228 -9.91 -25.96 -2.10
C PRO A 228 -11.25 -25.19 -2.04
N ASN A 229 -12.23 -25.55 -2.90
CA ASN A 229 -13.53 -24.85 -3.01
C ASN A 229 -14.28 -24.85 -1.65
N PRO A 230 -14.42 -23.69 -0.97
CA PRO A 230 -15.14 -23.60 0.31
C PRO A 230 -16.66 -23.44 0.15
N CYS A 231 -17.13 -23.26 -1.09
CA CYS A 231 -18.52 -22.94 -1.44
C CYS A 231 -19.37 -24.19 -1.69
N ALA A 232 -18.73 -25.31 -2.00
CA ALA A 232 -19.39 -26.59 -1.85
C ALA A 232 -19.83 -26.73 -0.38
N PRO A 233 -21.00 -27.32 -0.07
CA PRO A 233 -21.24 -27.78 1.27
C PRO A 233 -20.07 -28.70 1.60
N SER A 234 -19.19 -28.28 2.52
CA SER A 234 -18.41 -29.25 3.30
C SER A 234 -19.51 -30.12 3.90
N ALA A 235 -19.78 -31.30 3.32
CA ALA A 235 -21.02 -32.00 3.62
C ALA A 235 -21.09 -32.09 5.15
N PRO A 236 -22.05 -31.41 5.80
CA PRO A 236 -22.00 -31.27 7.23
C PRO A 236 -22.06 -32.68 7.81
N GLY A 237 -21.00 -33.07 8.51
CA GLY A 237 -20.86 -34.42 9.04
C GLY A 237 -19.96 -35.36 8.23
N VAL A 238 -19.09 -34.89 7.32
CA VAL A 238 -17.94 -35.71 6.89
C VAL A 238 -17.03 -35.94 8.09
N VAL A 239 -16.93 -37.20 8.47
CA VAL A 239 -16.20 -37.73 9.61
C VAL A 239 -15.21 -38.77 9.10
N ARG A 240 -14.17 -39.05 9.89
CA ARG A 240 -13.36 -40.25 9.63
C ARG A 240 -14.21 -41.47 9.99
N CYS A 241 -14.35 -42.40 9.07
CA CYS A 241 -15.14 -43.61 9.21
C CYS A 241 -14.20 -44.81 9.24
N CYS A 242 -14.30 -45.62 10.28
CA CYS A 242 -13.57 -46.89 10.38
C CYS A 242 -14.47 -48.01 9.86
N ILE A 243 -14.20 -48.49 8.65
CA ILE A 243 -14.98 -49.55 8.01
C ILE A 243 -14.28 -50.89 8.25
N PRO A 244 -14.95 -51.88 8.83
CA PRO A 244 -14.39 -53.22 8.96
C PRO A 244 -14.24 -53.87 7.58
N GLU A 245 -13.08 -54.49 7.32
CA GLU A 245 -12.83 -55.35 6.16
C GLU A 245 -13.77 -56.57 6.21
N HIS A 246 -14.98 -56.46 5.68
CA HIS A 246 -15.85 -57.61 5.56
C HIS A 246 -15.41 -58.44 4.35
N GLY A 247 -14.81 -59.60 4.61
CA GLY A 247 -14.45 -60.60 3.61
C GLY A 247 -15.54 -60.76 2.55
N SER A 248 -15.31 -60.16 1.39
CA SER A 248 -16.26 -60.11 0.29
C SER A 248 -16.39 -61.50 -0.35
N GLY A 249 -17.45 -62.21 0.00
CA GLY A 249 -17.86 -63.43 -0.69
C GLY A 249 -18.35 -63.14 -2.11
N GLY A 250 -17.48 -63.39 -3.11
CA GLY A 250 -17.82 -63.70 -4.51
C GLY A 250 -17.78 -62.50 -5.48
N GLY A 251 -16.99 -62.48 -6.57
CA GLY A 251 -16.13 -63.52 -7.13
C GLY A 251 -15.41 -63.11 -8.43
N SER A 252 -14.66 -64.07 -8.97
CA SER A 252 -14.08 -64.18 -10.33
C SER A 252 -12.78 -63.42 -10.63
N GLY A 253 -11.66 -64.09 -10.41
CA GLY A 253 -10.36 -63.77 -11.01
C GLY A 253 -9.45 -65.00 -11.01
N SER A 254 -9.42 -65.74 -12.11
CA SER A 254 -8.53 -66.88 -12.35
C SER A 254 -7.06 -66.48 -12.23
N GLY A 255 -6.29 -67.17 -11.38
CA GLY A 255 -4.84 -66.95 -11.27
C GLY A 255 -4.15 -68.14 -10.60
N SER A 256 -3.30 -68.81 -11.35
CA SER A 256 -2.69 -70.10 -11.04
C SER A 256 -1.57 -70.01 -10.00
N GLY A 257 -1.61 -70.92 -9.02
CA GLY A 257 -0.46 -71.68 -8.48
C GLY A 257 0.84 -70.96 -8.11
N GLY A 258 1.16 -70.96 -6.81
CA GLY A 258 2.51 -70.79 -6.29
C GLY A 258 2.51 -71.04 -4.79
N ALA A 259 3.04 -72.20 -4.36
CA ALA A 259 3.17 -72.56 -2.96
C ALA A 259 4.51 -72.05 -2.42
N ASP A 260 4.47 -71.18 -1.42
CA ASP A 260 5.60 -70.88 -0.55
C ASP A 260 5.22 -71.17 0.91
N PRO A 261 5.99 -71.99 1.64
CA PRO A 261 5.70 -72.34 3.03
C PRO A 261 6.56 -71.48 3.96
N GLY A 262 5.94 -70.64 4.78
CA GLY A 262 6.67 -70.00 5.88
C GLY A 262 5.96 -68.81 6.47
N GLY A 263 5.67 -68.88 7.77
CA GLY A 263 5.28 -67.73 8.57
C GLY A 263 4.05 -68.02 9.40
N SER A 264 4.29 -68.51 10.61
CA SER A 264 3.53 -68.26 11.84
C SER A 264 2.12 -67.67 11.70
N ASP A 265 1.14 -68.42 12.23
CA ASP A 265 0.01 -67.89 12.99
C ASP A 265 0.37 -66.58 13.70
N GLU A 266 0.13 -65.46 13.04
CA GLU A 266 -0.23 -64.20 13.67
C GLU A 266 -1.58 -63.88 13.07
N THR A 267 -2.60 -63.95 13.92
CA THR A 267 -3.92 -63.41 13.65
C THR A 267 -3.69 -61.97 13.18
N GLU A 268 -3.70 -61.73 11.87
CA GLU A 268 -3.61 -60.38 11.33
C GLU A 268 -4.79 -59.64 11.95
N ASN A 269 -4.47 -58.78 12.89
CA ASN A 269 -5.42 -57.99 13.61
C ASN A 269 -6.08 -57.10 12.55
N GLU A 270 -7.24 -57.50 12.02
CA GLU A 270 -7.95 -56.81 10.94
C GLU A 270 -8.20 -55.37 11.39
N ARG A 271 -7.32 -54.46 10.96
CA ARG A 271 -7.38 -53.04 11.28
C ARG A 271 -8.40 -52.44 10.31
N PRO A 272 -9.46 -51.79 10.79
CA PRO A 272 -10.44 -51.15 9.92
C PRO A 272 -9.77 -50.13 9.01
N GLU A 273 -10.23 -50.02 7.77
CA GLU A 273 -9.80 -48.96 6.86
C GLU A 273 -10.46 -47.64 7.26
N CYS A 274 -9.71 -46.54 7.12
CA CYS A 274 -10.21 -45.19 7.40
C CYS A 274 -10.58 -44.49 6.10
N GLU A 275 -11.85 -44.12 5.96
CA GLU A 275 -12.36 -43.28 4.87
C GLU A 275 -13.01 -42.01 5.40
N GLN A 276 -13.00 -40.92 4.63
CA GLN A 276 -13.73 -39.70 4.97
C GLN A 276 -15.11 -39.72 4.34
N LEU A 277 -16.14 -40.04 5.15
CA LEU A 277 -17.53 -40.22 4.71
C LEU A 277 -18.47 -39.43 5.61
N THR A 278 -19.71 -39.19 5.19
CA THR A 278 -20.69 -38.60 6.12
C THR A 278 -21.04 -39.59 7.23
N SER A 279 -21.41 -39.11 8.43
CA SER A 279 -21.79 -39.97 9.56
C SER A 279 -22.86 -41.00 9.19
N ASP A 280 -23.86 -40.59 8.41
CA ASP A 280 -24.96 -41.46 7.99
C ASP A 280 -24.51 -42.52 6.97
N HIS A 281 -23.62 -42.15 6.03
CA HIS A 281 -23.05 -43.08 5.04
C HIS A 281 -22.08 -44.06 5.70
N CYS A 282 -21.29 -43.59 6.66
CA CYS A 282 -20.41 -44.43 7.46
C CYS A 282 -21.18 -45.55 8.18
N MET A 283 -22.31 -45.22 8.81
CA MET A 283 -23.17 -46.22 9.46
C MET A 283 -23.85 -47.15 8.46
N GLN A 284 -24.15 -46.68 7.24
CA GLN A 284 -24.76 -47.48 6.19
C GLN A 284 -23.80 -48.57 5.66
N GLU A 285 -22.51 -48.25 5.58
CA GLU A 285 -21.42 -49.20 5.24
C GLU A 285 -21.01 -50.09 6.42
N GLY A 286 -21.71 -50.02 7.56
CA GLY A 286 -21.38 -50.79 8.76
C GLY A 286 -20.13 -50.29 9.50
N GLY A 287 -19.63 -49.12 9.12
CA GLY A 287 -18.48 -48.47 9.75
C GLY A 287 -18.83 -47.70 11.02
N THR A 288 -17.79 -47.31 11.76
CA THR A 288 -17.92 -46.50 12.97
C THR A 288 -17.40 -45.07 12.72
N PRO A 289 -18.25 -44.04 12.83
CA PRO A 289 -17.82 -42.65 12.63
C PRO A 289 -17.00 -42.13 13.83
N MET A 290 -15.97 -41.35 13.53
CA MET A 290 -15.08 -40.67 14.49
C MET A 290 -15.19 -39.14 14.33
N ASP A 291 -14.41 -38.38 15.09
CA ASP A 291 -14.31 -36.93 14.90
C ASP A 291 -13.69 -36.58 13.52
N ALA A 292 -13.96 -35.38 13.02
CA ALA A 292 -13.35 -34.85 11.80
C ALA A 292 -11.80 -34.87 11.88
N GLY A 293 -11.13 -35.12 10.73
CA GLY A 293 -9.66 -35.14 10.64
C GLY A 293 -9.14 -35.99 9.48
N SER A 294 -7.81 -36.11 9.37
CA SER A 294 -7.13 -36.92 8.35
C SER A 294 -7.12 -38.42 8.66
N CYS A 295 -7.24 -39.27 7.63
CA CYS A 295 -7.07 -40.72 7.70
C CYS A 295 -5.61 -41.19 7.56
N GLU A 296 -4.66 -40.26 7.44
CA GLU A 296 -3.23 -40.58 7.43
C GLU A 296 -2.48 -39.93 8.60
N PRO A 297 -1.77 -40.74 9.43
CA PRO A 297 -1.77 -42.21 9.45
C PRO A 297 -3.11 -42.79 9.95
N ASN A 298 -3.45 -44.03 9.53
CA ASN A 298 -4.76 -44.65 9.82
C ASN A 298 -5.06 -44.64 11.33
N PRO A 299 -6.04 -43.84 11.78
CA PRO A 299 -6.38 -43.67 13.20
C PRO A 299 -7.29 -44.78 13.74
N CYS A 300 -7.77 -45.70 12.89
CA CYS A 300 -8.67 -46.76 13.30
C CYS A 300 -7.95 -47.76 14.24
N PRO A 301 -8.56 -48.05 15.40
CA PRO A 301 -8.00 -49.03 16.32
C PRO A 301 -8.07 -50.43 15.69
N ALA A 302 -7.05 -51.25 15.93
CA ALA A 302 -7.14 -52.67 15.60
C ALA A 302 -8.30 -53.30 16.39
N SER A 303 -9.02 -54.24 15.77
CA SER A 303 -10.07 -54.99 16.46
C SER A 303 -9.49 -55.70 17.71
N PRO A 304 -10.24 -55.77 18.83
CA PRO A 304 -9.76 -56.42 20.05
C PRO A 304 -9.71 -57.95 19.95
#